data_AF-A0A932I0E9-F1
#
_entry.id   AF-A0A932I0E9-F1
#
_cell.length_a   1.000
_cell.length_b   1.000
_cell.length_c   1.000
_cell.angle_alpha   90.00
_cell.angle_beta   90.00
_cell.angle_gamma   90.00
#
_symmetry.space_group_name_H-M   'P 1'
#
loop_
_entity.id
_entity.type
_entity.pdbx_description
1 polymer ?
#
loop_
_entity_poly.entity_id
_entity_poly.type
_entity_poly.pdbx_seq_one_letter_code
_entity_poly.pdbx_strand_id
1 'polypeptide(L)'
;MSGPGRRQLLFWLGFLAIVAVPAGALFLAKPLFLERSGAEAELLRRAEALRGQPPERAAAGVGRMAKEYLDTSRHVSRAEVEVREASARRLAFTVFLPWSEVSASHRRRRAEALGRLASGMLRRAGAEGVAVEVEVRRWRKDSAGRSGPAGRSLHDPRTGRSEWREAP
;
A
#
# COMPACT_ATOMS: atom_id res chain seq x y z
N MET A 1 11.68 14.35 -58.39
CA MET A 1 11.42 13.76 -57.05
C MET A 1 9.91 13.64 -56.88
N SER A 2 9.36 12.46 -57.11
CA SER A 2 7.92 12.21 -57.05
C SER A 2 7.48 12.22 -55.59
N GLY A 3 6.64 13.18 -55.21
CA GLY A 3 6.12 13.29 -53.84
C GLY A 3 5.35 12.02 -53.43
N PRO A 4 5.28 11.71 -52.12
CA PRO A 4 4.61 10.50 -51.65
C PRO A 4 3.17 10.48 -52.15
N GLY A 5 2.78 9.41 -52.84
CA GLY A 5 1.44 9.26 -53.40
C GLY A 5 0.39 9.38 -52.29
N ARG A 6 -0.78 9.94 -52.60
CA ARG A 6 -1.87 10.24 -51.65
C ARG A 6 -2.20 9.09 -50.68
N ARG A 7 -2.09 7.83 -51.13
CA ARG A 7 -2.28 6.63 -50.30
C ARG A 7 -1.18 6.43 -49.25
N GLN A 8 0.07 6.76 -49.59
CA GLN A 8 1.22 6.68 -48.69
C GLN A 8 1.14 7.79 -47.63
N LEU A 9 0.66 8.98 -47.99
CA LEU A 9 0.42 10.07 -47.04
C LEU A 9 -0.67 9.70 -46.02
N LEU A 10 -1.77 9.11 -46.48
CA LEU A 10 -2.85 8.64 -45.61
C LEU A 10 -2.39 7.50 -44.68
N PHE A 11 -1.55 6.59 -45.17
CA PHE A 11 -0.95 5.54 -44.36
C PHE A 11 -0.08 6.12 -43.24
N TRP A 12 0.80 7.08 -43.56
CA TRP A 12 1.66 7.72 -42.56
C TRP A 12 0.86 8.53 -41.54
N LEU A 13 -0.21 9.23 -41.95
CA LEU A 13 -1.11 9.92 -41.02
C LEU A 13 -1.84 8.95 -40.08
N GLY A 14 -2.34 7.84 -40.61
CA GLY A 14 -2.98 6.78 -39.81
C GLY A 14 -2.01 6.13 -38.84
N PHE A 15 -0.79 5.81 -39.29
CA PHE A 15 0.26 5.26 -38.45
C PHE A 15 0.66 6.23 -37.32
N LEU A 16 0.83 7.51 -37.64
CA LEU A 16 1.15 8.54 -36.65
C LEU A 16 0.03 8.65 -35.60
N ALA A 17 -1.24 8.59 -36.00
CA ALA A 17 -2.36 8.60 -35.08
C ALA A 17 -2.37 7.35 -34.17
N ILE A 18 -2.13 6.15 -34.74
CA ILE A 18 -2.11 4.89 -33.98
C ILE A 18 -0.94 4.83 -32.99
N VAL A 19 0.20 5.48 -33.27
CA VAL A 19 1.34 5.51 -32.34
C VAL A 19 1.24 6.66 -31.33
N ALA A 20 0.79 7.84 -31.78
CA ALA A 20 0.69 9.02 -30.93
C ALA A 20 -0.47 8.95 -29.94
N VAL A 21 -1.58 8.27 -30.25
CA VAL A 21 -2.71 8.10 -29.32
C VAL A 21 -2.35 7.25 -28.10
N PRO A 22 -1.73 6.06 -28.20
CA PRO A 22 -1.29 5.30 -27.02
C PRO A 22 -0.10 5.94 -26.32
N ALA A 23 0.84 6.57 -27.04
CA ALA A 23 1.92 7.33 -26.39
C ALA A 23 1.37 8.53 -25.61
N GLY A 24 0.44 9.29 -26.21
CA GLY A 24 -0.28 10.37 -25.56
C GLY A 24 -1.11 9.86 -24.39
N ALA A 25 -1.81 8.74 -24.51
CA ALA A 25 -2.55 8.12 -23.42
C ALA A 25 -1.65 7.67 -22.26
N LEU A 26 -0.43 7.18 -22.54
CA LEU A 26 0.56 6.82 -21.51
C LEU A 26 1.14 8.04 -20.77
N PHE A 27 1.17 9.22 -21.39
CA PHE A 27 1.65 10.47 -20.79
C PHE A 27 0.53 11.36 -20.20
N LEU A 28 -0.69 11.34 -20.75
CA LEU A 28 -1.86 12.10 -20.27
C LEU A 28 -2.70 11.36 -19.24
N ALA A 29 -2.74 10.03 -19.27
CA ALA A 29 -3.23 9.29 -18.12
C ALA A 29 -2.17 9.48 -17.03
N LYS A 30 -2.38 10.40 -16.09
CA LYS A 30 -1.72 10.36 -14.78
C LYS A 30 -1.75 8.90 -14.37
N PRO A 31 -0.60 8.22 -14.35
CA PRO A 31 -0.68 6.79 -14.28
C PRO A 31 -1.06 6.52 -12.84
N LEU A 32 -2.22 5.92 -12.65
CA LEU A 32 -2.70 5.39 -11.37
C LEU A 32 -1.63 4.49 -10.70
N PHE A 33 -0.64 4.04 -11.48
CA PHE A 33 0.57 3.35 -11.04
C PHE A 33 1.69 4.27 -10.47
N LEU A 34 1.85 5.53 -10.93
CA LEU A 34 2.74 6.51 -10.27
C LEU A 34 2.13 7.08 -8.99
N GLU A 35 0.80 7.18 -8.89
CA GLU A 35 0.18 7.71 -7.66
C GLU A 35 0.45 6.82 -6.45
N ARG A 36 0.44 5.49 -6.63
CA ARG A 36 0.66 4.54 -5.52
C ARG A 36 2.13 4.44 -5.10
N SER A 37 3.06 4.44 -6.07
CA SER A 37 4.50 4.45 -5.80
C SER A 37 4.98 5.80 -5.27
N GLY A 38 4.39 6.90 -5.75
CA GLY A 38 4.61 8.24 -5.23
C GLY A 38 4.10 8.40 -3.80
N ALA A 39 2.93 7.85 -3.47
CA ALA A 39 2.39 7.90 -2.11
C ALA A 39 3.24 7.09 -1.12
N GLU A 40 3.72 5.91 -1.50
CA GLU A 40 4.66 5.13 -0.68
C GLU A 40 5.98 5.88 -0.47
N ALA A 41 6.57 6.44 -1.53
CA ALA A 41 7.79 7.23 -1.42
C ALA A 41 7.61 8.48 -0.53
N GLU A 42 6.48 9.16 -0.62
CA GLU A 42 6.13 10.31 0.22
C GLU A 42 5.96 9.90 1.69
N LEU A 43 5.32 8.78 1.98
CA LEU A 43 5.22 8.25 3.35
C LEU A 43 6.59 7.92 3.94
N LEU A 44 7.45 7.26 3.15
CA LEU A 44 8.82 6.95 3.57
C LEU A 44 9.63 8.22 3.83
N ARG A 45 9.49 9.25 2.98
CA ARG A 45 10.12 10.56 3.16
C ARG A 45 9.60 11.27 4.40
N ARG A 46 8.29 11.29 4.62
CA ARG A 46 7.68 11.88 5.83
C ARG A 46 8.13 11.19 7.10
N ALA A 47 8.34 9.88 7.07
CA ALA A 47 8.84 9.12 8.21
C ALA A 47 10.27 9.52 8.62
N GLU A 48 11.08 10.08 7.71
CA GLU A 48 12.40 10.61 8.06
C GLU A 48 12.34 11.78 9.04
N ALA A 49 11.24 12.55 9.06
CA ALA A 49 11.04 13.63 10.03
C ALA A 49 10.90 13.15 11.47
N LEU A 50 10.70 11.84 11.69
CA LEU A 50 10.67 11.22 13.01
C LEU A 50 12.05 10.77 13.49
N ARG A 51 13.10 10.94 12.69
CA ARG A 51 14.45 10.54 13.04
C ARG A 51 14.95 11.25 14.30
N GLY A 52 15.61 10.49 15.17
CA GLY A 52 16.13 10.99 16.45
C GLY A 52 15.08 11.00 17.57
N GLN A 53 13.83 10.67 17.30
CA GLN A 53 12.83 10.45 18.35
C GLN A 53 13.02 9.07 19.02
N PRO A 54 12.55 8.91 20.27
CA PRO A 54 12.47 7.60 20.91
C PRO A 54 11.66 6.60 20.06
N PRO A 55 12.02 5.31 20.02
CA PRO A 55 11.35 4.29 19.21
C PRO A 55 9.84 4.21 19.41
N GLU A 56 9.35 4.44 20.63
CA GLU A 56 7.91 4.47 20.96
C GLU A 56 7.19 5.62 20.23
N ARG A 57 7.80 6.81 20.22
CA ARG A 57 7.25 7.98 19.54
C ARG A 57 7.32 7.84 18.02
N ALA A 58 8.42 7.28 17.51
CA ALA A 58 8.56 6.95 16.10
C ALA A 58 7.50 5.92 15.67
N ALA A 59 7.30 4.84 16.44
CA ALA A 59 6.27 3.84 16.18
C ALA A 59 4.86 4.43 16.20
N ALA A 60 4.55 5.28 17.19
CA ALA A 60 3.26 5.97 17.26
C ALA A 60 3.05 6.92 16.06
N GLY A 61 4.10 7.65 15.66
CA GLY A 61 4.08 8.52 14.48
C GLY A 61 3.84 7.74 13.19
N VAL A 62 4.59 6.66 12.97
CA VAL A 62 4.42 5.76 11.81
C VAL A 62 3.03 5.12 11.81
N GLY A 63 2.53 4.66 12.96
CA GLY A 63 1.18 4.14 13.10
C GLY A 63 0.10 5.14 12.68
N ARG A 64 0.23 6.40 13.09
CA ARG A 64 -0.68 7.49 12.68
C ARG A 64 -0.61 7.76 11.18
N MET A 65 0.59 7.89 10.61
CA MET A 65 0.76 8.13 9.16
C MET A 65 0.18 7.00 8.32
N ALA A 66 0.44 5.74 8.70
CA ALA A 66 -0.12 4.57 8.02
C ALA A 66 -1.65 4.54 8.10
N LYS A 67 -2.21 4.85 9.28
CA LYS A 67 -3.66 4.95 9.47
C LYS A 67 -4.27 6.06 8.61
N GLU A 68 -3.74 7.26 8.66
CA GLU A 68 -4.22 8.42 7.88
C GLU A 68 -4.22 8.12 6.38
N TYR A 69 -3.14 7.50 5.88
CA TYR A 69 -3.05 7.09 4.49
C TYR A 69 -4.14 6.07 4.12
N LEU A 70 -4.35 5.06 4.95
CA LEU A 70 -5.33 4.00 4.70
C LEU A 70 -6.78 4.51 4.81
N ASP A 71 -7.05 5.41 5.76
CA ASP A 71 -8.33 6.08 5.93
C ASP A 71 -8.66 6.99 4.73
N THR A 72 -7.67 7.72 4.22
CA THR A 72 -7.81 8.52 2.98
C THR A 72 -8.02 7.62 1.76
N SER A 73 -7.42 6.42 1.79
CA SER A 73 -7.56 5.38 0.75
C SER A 73 -8.82 4.52 0.91
N ARG A 74 -9.72 4.84 1.86
CA ARG A 74 -10.89 4.01 2.20
C ARG A 74 -11.86 3.86 1.03
N HIS A 75 -11.99 4.87 0.18
CA HIS A 75 -12.85 4.84 -1.02
C HIS A 75 -12.42 3.78 -2.04
N VAL A 76 -11.14 3.41 -2.05
CA VAL A 76 -10.58 2.42 -2.99
C VAL A 76 -10.41 1.05 -2.34
N SER A 77 -10.12 1.00 -1.04
CA SER A 77 -9.74 -0.24 -0.35
C SER A 77 -10.85 -0.90 0.47
N ARG A 78 -11.93 -0.16 0.79
CA ARG A 78 -13.02 -0.53 1.72
C ARG A 78 -12.50 -1.14 3.04
N ALA A 79 -11.26 -0.80 3.40
CA ALA A 79 -10.57 -1.33 4.55
C ALA A 79 -10.63 -0.31 5.68
N GLU A 80 -10.83 -0.78 6.90
CA GLU A 80 -10.71 0.02 8.12
C GLU A 80 -9.47 -0.45 8.87
N VAL A 81 -8.71 0.50 9.44
CA VAL A 81 -7.43 0.20 10.08
C VAL A 81 -7.38 0.83 11.47
N GLU A 82 -7.08 -0.02 12.44
CA GLU A 82 -6.89 0.36 13.84
C GLU A 82 -5.45 0.06 14.26
N VAL A 83 -4.81 1.00 14.96
CA VAL A 83 -3.51 0.78 15.60
C VAL A 83 -3.77 0.23 16.99
N ARG A 84 -3.36 -1.01 17.25
CA ARG A 84 -3.56 -1.70 18.53
C ARG A 84 -2.44 -1.46 19.52
N GLU A 85 -1.22 -1.38 19.02
CA GLU A 85 -0.01 -1.22 19.82
C GLU A 85 0.98 -0.35 19.06
N ALA A 86 1.62 0.59 19.75
CA ALA A 86 2.76 1.34 19.25
C ALA A 86 3.76 1.48 20.40
N SER A 87 4.73 0.58 20.45
CA SER A 87 5.74 0.48 21.50
C SER A 87 7.15 0.46 20.90
N ALA A 88 8.16 0.50 21.77
CA ALA A 88 9.57 0.44 21.37
C ALA A 88 9.96 -0.86 20.65
N ARG A 89 9.11 -1.89 20.78
CA ARG A 89 9.38 -3.24 20.30
C ARG A 89 8.40 -3.69 19.22
N ARG A 90 7.19 -3.12 19.19
CA ARG A 90 6.14 -3.60 18.30
C ARG A 90 5.18 -2.48 17.88
N LEU A 91 4.81 -2.52 16.61
CA LEU A 91 3.75 -1.75 16.00
C LEU A 91 2.70 -2.73 15.46
N ALA A 92 1.50 -2.72 16.01
CA ALA A 92 0.44 -3.66 15.65
C ALA A 92 -0.76 -2.95 15.00
N PHE A 93 -1.18 -3.46 13.85
CA PHE A 93 -2.35 -3.01 13.10
C PHE A 93 -3.43 -4.10 13.10
N THR A 94 -4.70 -3.70 13.20
CA THR A 94 -5.84 -4.51 12.78
C THR A 94 -6.41 -3.92 11.50
N VAL A 95 -6.49 -4.72 10.45
CA VAL A 95 -7.09 -4.35 9.16
C VAL A 95 -8.39 -5.13 8.98
N PHE A 96 -9.50 -4.41 8.86
CA PHE A 96 -10.81 -4.98 8.59
C PHE A 96 -11.06 -4.98 7.08
N LEU A 97 -11.30 -6.17 6.52
CA LEU A 97 -11.58 -6.34 5.09
C LEU A 97 -12.98 -6.91 4.86
N PRO A 98 -13.72 -6.46 3.82
CA PRO A 98 -15.02 -7.01 3.48
C PRO A 98 -14.95 -8.51 3.19
N TRP A 99 -15.85 -9.29 3.79
CA TRP A 99 -15.84 -10.75 3.65
C TRP A 99 -16.07 -11.23 2.20
N SER A 100 -16.81 -10.45 1.41
CA SER A 100 -17.24 -10.78 0.04
C SER A 100 -16.19 -10.52 -1.05
N GLU A 101 -15.08 -9.83 -0.76
CA GLU A 101 -14.22 -9.26 -1.81
C GLU A 101 -12.80 -9.82 -1.88
N VAL A 102 -12.38 -10.74 -0.98
CA VAL A 102 -10.94 -11.01 -0.83
C VAL A 102 -10.61 -12.47 -0.52
N SER A 103 -9.97 -13.15 -1.47
CA SER A 103 -9.39 -14.49 -1.30
C SER A 103 -8.33 -14.52 -0.19
N ALA A 104 -8.04 -15.70 0.37
CA ALA A 104 -7.00 -15.87 1.40
C ALA A 104 -5.63 -15.33 0.94
N SER A 105 -5.26 -15.60 -0.32
CA SER A 105 -4.02 -15.11 -0.90
C SER A 105 -3.95 -13.57 -0.98
N HIS A 106 -5.07 -12.92 -1.30
CA HIS A 106 -5.10 -11.45 -1.38
C HIS A 106 -5.05 -10.81 0.02
N ARG A 107 -5.70 -11.41 1.03
CA ARG A 107 -5.58 -10.96 2.43
C ARG A 107 -4.13 -11.02 2.92
N ARG A 108 -3.47 -12.15 2.68
CA ARG A 108 -2.05 -12.34 3.01
C ARG A 108 -1.17 -11.28 2.33
N ARG A 109 -1.30 -11.11 1.01
CA ARG A 109 -0.52 -10.11 0.26
C ARG A 109 -0.71 -8.69 0.79
N ARG A 110 -1.94 -8.30 1.15
CA ARG A 110 -2.21 -6.98 1.75
C ARG A 110 -1.54 -6.82 3.10
N ALA A 111 -1.64 -7.81 3.98
CA ALA A 111 -1.02 -7.77 5.30
C ALA A 111 0.51 -7.66 5.20
N GLU A 112 1.12 -8.48 4.33
CA GLU A 112 2.56 -8.43 4.08
C GLU A 112 3.01 -7.10 3.47
N ALA A 113 2.23 -6.54 2.54
CA ALA A 113 2.55 -5.24 1.94
C ALA A 113 2.51 -4.10 2.96
N LEU A 114 1.48 -4.08 3.83
CA LEU A 114 1.40 -3.09 4.91
C LEU A 114 2.55 -3.27 5.92
N GLY A 115 2.87 -4.52 6.28
CA GLY A 115 3.99 -4.84 7.16
C GLY A 115 5.32 -4.34 6.60
N ARG A 116 5.58 -4.56 5.30
CA ARG A 116 6.77 -4.04 4.61
C ARG A 116 6.82 -2.52 4.57
N LEU A 117 5.70 -1.86 4.24
CA LEU A 117 5.61 -0.40 4.20
C LEU A 117 5.90 0.22 5.57
N ALA A 118 5.23 -0.26 6.63
CA ALA A 118 5.45 0.20 7.99
C ALA A 118 6.86 -0.07 8.49
N SER A 119 7.44 -1.23 8.17
CA SER A 119 8.85 -1.51 8.48
C SER A 119 9.80 -0.58 7.73
N GLY A 120 9.51 -0.25 6.47
CA GLY A 120 10.27 0.73 5.70
C GLY A 120 10.23 2.12 6.34
N MET A 121 9.05 2.56 6.77
CA MET A 121 8.86 3.83 7.48
C MET A 121 9.61 3.85 8.82
N LEU A 122 9.52 2.78 9.62
CA LEU A 122 10.25 2.64 10.88
C LEU A 122 11.77 2.68 10.68
N ARG A 123 12.27 2.04 9.61
CA ARG A 123 13.69 2.13 9.24
C ARG A 123 14.10 3.56 8.91
N ARG A 124 13.31 4.26 8.10
CA ARG A 124 13.57 5.68 7.75
C ARG A 124 13.56 6.60 8.98
N ALA A 125 12.66 6.32 9.92
CA ALA A 125 12.56 7.00 11.22
C ALA A 125 13.67 6.63 12.22
N GLY A 126 14.55 5.67 11.92
CA GLY A 126 15.61 5.22 12.83
C GLY A 126 15.15 4.26 13.94
N ALA A 127 13.96 3.69 13.83
CA ALA A 127 13.36 2.74 14.78
C ALA A 127 13.38 1.30 14.24
N GLU A 128 14.54 0.87 13.71
CA GLU A 128 14.67 -0.39 12.96
C GLU A 128 14.34 -1.64 13.79
N GLY A 129 14.50 -1.58 15.12
CA GLY A 129 14.24 -2.72 16.01
C GLY A 129 12.76 -3.00 16.32
N VAL A 130 11.83 -2.19 15.81
CA VAL A 130 10.39 -2.33 16.05
C VAL A 130 9.79 -3.36 15.09
N ALA A 131 9.22 -4.45 15.62
CA ALA A 131 8.51 -5.44 14.82
C ALA A 131 7.14 -4.93 14.38
N VAL A 132 6.69 -5.34 13.19
CA VAL A 132 5.36 -4.94 12.69
C VAL A 132 4.45 -6.13 12.62
N GLU A 133 3.31 -6.05 13.28
CA GLU A 133 2.24 -7.04 13.18
C GLU A 133 1.02 -6.46 12.47
N VAL A 134 0.44 -7.23 11.57
CA VAL A 134 -0.79 -6.88 10.85
C VAL A 134 -1.77 -8.04 11.00
N GLU A 135 -2.75 -7.86 11.87
CA GLU A 135 -3.89 -8.76 11.99
C GLU A 135 -4.95 -8.37 10.95
N VAL A 136 -5.43 -9.34 10.18
CA VAL A 136 -6.54 -9.15 9.25
C VAL A 136 -7.78 -9.74 9.87
N ARG A 137 -8.85 -8.94 9.96
CA ARG A 137 -10.17 -9.38 10.40
C ARG A 137 -11.18 -9.25 9.27
N ARG A 138 -12.09 -10.21 9.20
CA ARG A 138 -13.19 -10.23 8.24
C ARG A 138 -14.29 -9.35 8.81
N TRP A 139 -14.74 -8.37 8.05
CA TRP A 139 -15.87 -7.53 8.43
C TRP A 139 -17.03 -7.74 7.45
N ARG A 140 -18.24 -7.90 8.00
CA ARG A 140 -19.49 -7.79 7.25
C ARG A 140 -20.00 -6.37 7.44
N LYS A 141 -20.17 -5.66 6.33
CA LYS A 141 -20.66 -4.27 6.30
C LYS A 141 -21.97 -4.08 7.09
N ASP A 142 -22.77 -5.14 7.20
CA ASP A 142 -24.14 -5.09 7.75
C ASP A 142 -24.26 -5.70 9.16
N SER A 143 -23.17 -6.21 9.75
CA SER A 143 -23.21 -6.84 11.08
C SER A 143 -22.55 -5.96 12.13
N ALA A 144 -23.35 -5.44 13.06
CA ALA A 144 -22.87 -4.72 14.25
C ALA A 144 -22.05 -5.61 15.22
N GLY A 145 -21.94 -6.92 14.95
CA GLY A 145 -21.31 -7.88 15.85
C GLY A 145 -20.49 -8.93 15.12
N ARG A 146 -19.22 -9.01 15.52
CA ARG A 146 -18.22 -10.06 15.25
C ARG A 146 -17.54 -10.02 13.89
N SER A 147 -16.41 -9.31 13.86
CA SER A 147 -15.36 -9.52 12.86
C SER A 147 -14.54 -10.77 13.21
N GLY A 148 -14.65 -11.83 12.40
CA GLY A 148 -13.85 -13.05 12.61
C GLY A 148 -12.38 -12.83 12.24
N PRO A 149 -11.39 -13.37 12.99
CA PRO A 149 -10.00 -13.30 12.58
C PRO A 149 -9.82 -14.02 11.23
N ALA A 150 -9.04 -13.43 10.33
CA ALA A 150 -8.72 -14.01 9.03
C ALA A 150 -7.31 -14.60 9.02
N GLY A 151 -6.40 -13.97 9.75
CA GLY A 151 -5.00 -14.35 9.87
C GLY A 151 -4.17 -13.15 10.30
N ARG A 152 -2.88 -13.38 10.51
CA ARG A 152 -1.92 -12.35 10.92
C ARG A 152 -0.62 -12.47 10.15
N SER A 153 -0.03 -11.32 9.83
CA SER A 153 1.33 -11.22 9.33
C SER A 153 2.23 -10.59 10.37
N LEU A 154 3.35 -11.24 10.69
CA LEU A 154 4.42 -10.67 11.50
C LEU A 154 5.61 -10.37 10.59
N HIS A 155 6.02 -9.12 10.52
CA HIS A 155 7.24 -8.70 9.84
C HIS A 155 8.36 -8.54 10.87
N ASP A 156 9.35 -9.43 10.79
CA ASP A 156 10.50 -9.42 11.68
C ASP A 156 11.54 -8.40 11.18
N PRO A 157 11.88 -7.39 12.00
CA PRO A 157 12.83 -6.36 11.61
C PRO A 157 14.26 -6.90 11.39
N ARG A 158 14.63 -8.00 12.06
CA ARG A 158 15.98 -8.58 11.99
C ARG A 158 16.21 -9.33 10.69
N THR A 159 15.20 -10.05 10.22
CA THR A 159 15.31 -10.87 9.01
C THR A 159 14.72 -10.18 7.77
N GLY A 160 13.90 -9.14 7.97
CA GLY A 160 13.14 -8.48 6.91
C GLY A 160 12.08 -9.38 6.28
N ARG A 161 11.79 -10.54 6.88
CA ARG A 161 10.82 -11.51 6.38
C ARG A 161 9.48 -11.33 7.07
N SER A 162 8.43 -11.66 6.33
CA SER A 162 7.06 -11.71 6.85
C SER A 162 6.62 -13.16 7.01
N GLU A 163 6.14 -13.51 8.19
CA GLU A 163 5.48 -14.78 8.47
C GLU A 163 3.96 -14.59 8.45
N TRP A 164 3.24 -15.45 7.75
CA TRP A 164 1.78 -15.47 7.74
C TRP A 164 1.27 -16.64 8.58
N ARG A 165 0.30 -16.37 9.44
CA ARG A 165 -0.45 -17.40 10.18
C ARG A 165 -1.94 -17.21 9.90
N GLU A 166 -2.56 -18.20 9.26
CA GLU A 166 -4.01 -18.20 9.05
C GLU A 166 -4.71 -18.32 10.42
N ALA A 167 -5.87 -17.68 10.56
CA ALA A 167 -6.71 -17.88 11.74
C ALA A 167 -7.45 -19.23 11.64
N PRO A 168 -7.73 -19.90 12.78
CA PRO A 168 -8.54 -21.11 12.82
C PRO A 168 -9.97 -20.89 12.30
#